data_AF-A0A9Q1LNQ6-F1
#
_entry.id   AF-A0A9Q1LNQ6-F1
#
_cell.length_a   1.000
_cell.length_b   1.000
_cell.length_c   1.000
_cell.angle_alpha   90.00
_cell.angle_beta   90.00
_cell.angle_gamma   90.00
#
_symmetry.space_group_name_H-M   'P 1'
#
loop_
_entity.id
_entity.type
_entity.pdbx_description
1 polymer ?
#
loop_
_entity_poly.entity_id
_entity_poly.type
_entity_poly.pdbx_seq_one_letter_code
_entity_poly.pdbx_strand_id
1 'polypeptide(L)'
;MKKQLKGFKYSLYDFNNSLRERIDHPSKYGLKEGKIACCGTGQFRGIHSCGGKRPVGHEFELCQNPSQVQTGFTTSLGLHTQA
;
A
#
# COMPACT_ATOMS: atom_id res chain seq x y z
N MET A 1 -15.66 -18.47 -10.06
CA MET A 1 -15.59 -19.53 -11.08
C MET A 1 -14.61 -19.09 -12.17
N LYS A 2 -13.42 -19.70 -12.27
CA LYS A 2 -12.40 -19.32 -13.27
C LYS A 2 -12.83 -19.86 -14.63
N LYS A 3 -13.45 -19.03 -15.47
CA LYS A 3 -13.52 -19.32 -16.91
C LYS A 3 -12.08 -19.31 -17.40
N GLN A 4 -11.50 -20.48 -17.67
CA GLN A 4 -10.16 -20.54 -18.24
C GLN A 4 -10.22 -19.94 -19.65
N LEU A 5 -9.75 -18.71 -19.79
CA LEU A 5 -9.57 -18.06 -21.08
C LEU A 5 -8.47 -18.85 -21.81
N LYS A 6 -8.84 -19.69 -22.79
CA LYS A 6 -7.90 -20.51 -23.57
C LYS A 6 -6.80 -19.61 -24.14
N GLY A 7 -5.54 -19.93 -23.85
CA GLY A 7 -4.37 -19.19 -24.31
C GLY A 7 -3.93 -18.02 -23.42
N PHE A 8 -4.73 -17.60 -22.43
CA PHE A 8 -4.34 -16.52 -21.51
C PHE A 8 -3.41 -17.05 -20.42
N LYS A 9 -2.19 -16.52 -20.35
CA LYS A 9 -1.27 -16.77 -19.22
C LYS A 9 -1.57 -15.77 -18.11
N TYR A 10 -1.87 -16.28 -16.92
CA TYR A 10 -2.10 -15.45 -15.74
C TYR A 10 -1.38 -16.04 -14.54
N SER A 11 -0.86 -15.17 -13.69
CA SER A 11 -0.37 -15.50 -12.36
C SER A 11 -1.35 -14.95 -11.33
N LEU A 12 -1.73 -15.78 -10.36
CA LEU A 12 -2.51 -15.31 -9.21
C LEU A 12 -1.54 -15.07 -8.07
N TYR A 13 -1.52 -13.84 -7.58
CA TYR A 13 -0.75 -13.46 -6.42
C TYR A 13 -1.68 -13.31 -5.22
N ASP A 14 -1.34 -13.96 -4.11
CA ASP A 14 -2.06 -13.78 -2.85
C ASP A 14 -1.63 -12.47 -2.19
N PHE A 15 -2.19 -11.39 -2.72
CA PHE A 15 -1.91 -10.04 -2.25
C PHE A 15 -2.34 -9.82 -0.81
N ASN A 16 -3.44 -10.45 -0.38
CA ASN A 16 -4.00 -10.24 0.95
C ASN A 16 -3.08 -10.79 2.05
N ASN A 17 -2.60 -12.03 1.91
CA ASN A 17 -1.69 -12.61 2.89
C ASN A 17 -0.32 -11.94 2.88
N SER A 18 0.20 -11.60 1.70
CA SER A 18 1.45 -10.84 1.58
C SER A 18 1.38 -9.46 2.24
N LEU A 19 0.26 -8.76 2.06
CA LEU A 19 0.04 -7.45 2.66
C LEU A 19 -0.04 -7.56 4.19
N ARG A 20 -0.79 -8.54 4.71
CA ARG A 20 -0.89 -8.79 6.17
C ARG A 20 0.48 -9.05 6.79
N GLU A 21 1.30 -9.90 6.17
CA GLU A 21 2.67 -10.15 6.63
C GLU A 21 3.53 -8.88 6.70
N ARG A 22 3.38 -7.97 5.74
CA ARG A 22 4.12 -6.70 5.73
C ARG A 22 3.62 -5.71 6.79
N ILE A 23 2.32 -5.73 7.09
CA ILE A 23 1.70 -4.90 8.13
C ILE A 23 2.11 -5.40 9.53
N ASP A 24 2.12 -6.72 9.72
CA ASP A 24 2.38 -7.35 11.02
C ASP A 24 3.89 -7.51 11.30
N HIS A 25 4.72 -7.69 10.25
CA HIS A 25 6.17 -7.83 10.35
C HIS A 25 6.95 -6.80 9.51
N PRO A 26 6.74 -5.49 9.70
CA PRO A 26 7.30 -4.44 8.82
C PRO A 26 8.83 -4.46 8.74
N SER A 27 9.51 -4.75 9.86
CA SER A 27 10.98 -4.78 9.93
C SER A 27 11.62 -5.84 9.04
N LYS A 28 10.96 -6.99 8.83
CA LYS A 28 11.38 -8.05 7.90
C LYS A 28 11.47 -7.54 6.45
N TYR A 29 10.72 -6.49 6.14
CA TYR A 29 10.63 -5.89 4.81
C TYR A 29 11.32 -4.52 4.73
N GLY A 30 12.13 -4.16 5.74
CA GLY A 30 12.84 -2.87 5.77
C GLY A 30 11.95 -1.67 6.11
N LEU A 31 10.72 -1.91 6.60
CA LEU A 31 9.78 -0.87 7.01
C LEU A 31 9.87 -0.66 8.53
N LYS A 32 9.74 0.59 8.96
CA LYS A 32 9.69 0.92 10.41
C LYS A 32 8.28 0.82 10.97
N GLU A 33 7.28 1.09 10.14
CA GLU A 33 5.88 1.11 10.52
C GLU A 33 5.03 0.51 9.40
N GLY A 34 4.10 -0.37 9.79
CA GLY A 34 3.29 -1.20 8.90
C GLY A 34 1.80 -0.91 9.01
N LYS A 35 1.33 -0.13 9.99
CA LYS A 35 -0.10 0.14 10.20
C LYS A 35 -0.51 1.56 9.82
N ILE A 36 0.43 2.51 9.86
CA ILE A 36 0.17 3.93 9.59
C ILE A 36 0.58 4.26 8.15
N ALA A 37 -0.33 4.84 7.37
CA ALA A 37 -0.02 5.30 6.03
C ALA A 37 0.87 6.56 6.05
N CYS A 38 1.75 6.72 5.06
CA CYS A 38 2.57 7.95 4.99
C CYS A 38 1.69 9.18 4.69
N CYS A 39 0.68 9.02 3.84
CA CYS A 39 -0.18 10.09 3.39
C CYS A 39 -1.65 9.76 3.62
N GLY A 40 -2.41 10.72 4.15
CA GLY A 40 -3.87 10.63 4.33
C GLY A 40 -4.35 11.44 5.52
N THR A 41 -5.59 11.21 5.94
CA THR A 41 -6.21 11.79 7.15
C THR A 41 -6.89 10.73 8.01
N GLY A 42 -7.32 11.14 9.20
CA GLY A 42 -8.03 10.27 10.14
C GLY A 42 -7.13 9.21 10.78
N GLN A 43 -7.77 8.25 11.44
CA GLN A 43 -7.06 7.18 12.15
C GLN A 43 -6.15 6.41 11.19
N PHE A 44 -4.91 6.16 11.62
CA PHE A 44 -3.85 5.51 10.82
C PHE A 44 -3.54 6.19 9.48
N ARG A 45 -4.02 7.42 9.25
CA ARG A 45 -4.01 8.11 7.95
C ARG A 45 -4.69 7.27 6.84
N GLY A 46 -5.67 6.47 7.21
CA GLY A 46 -6.36 5.55 6.30
C GLY A 46 -7.33 6.21 5.33
N ILE A 47 -7.73 7.46 5.58
CA ILE A 47 -8.58 8.21 4.65
C ILE A 47 -7.69 8.70 3.50
N HIS A 48 -8.00 8.23 2.30
CA HIS A 48 -7.22 8.51 1.10
C HIS A 48 -7.51 9.92 0.54
N SER A 49 -7.13 10.97 1.27
CA SER A 49 -7.23 12.38 0.85
C SER A 49 -5.98 12.90 0.11
N CYS A 50 -4.96 12.05 -0.05
CA CYS A 50 -3.71 12.38 -0.73
C CYS A 50 -3.92 13.03 -2.09
N GLY A 51 -3.24 14.16 -2.29
CA GLY A 51 -3.31 14.95 -3.51
C GLY A 51 -4.42 15.99 -3.53
N GLY A 52 -5.28 16.07 -2.50
CA GLY A 52 -6.25 17.17 -2.29
C GLY A 52 -7.33 17.33 -3.36
N LYS A 53 -7.42 16.38 -4.29
CA LYS A 53 -8.35 16.40 -5.44
C LYS A 53 -9.63 15.58 -5.21
N ARG A 54 -9.75 14.89 -4.07
CA ARG A 54 -10.91 14.06 -3.78
C ARG A 54 -11.95 14.86 -2.99
N PRO A 55 -13.26 14.55 -3.16
CA PRO A 55 -14.31 15.16 -2.34
C PRO A 55 -14.10 14.94 -0.84
N VAL A 56 -13.46 13.82 -0.49
CA VAL A 56 -13.09 13.47 0.89
C VAL A 56 -11.70 14.02 1.22
N GLY A 57 -11.66 15.26 1.69
CA GLY A 57 -10.45 15.88 2.23
C GLY A 57 -9.61 16.59 1.18
N HIS A 58 -9.64 17.92 1.23
CA HIS A 58 -8.63 18.77 0.59
C HIS A 58 -7.31 18.76 1.37
N GLU A 59 -7.38 18.42 2.66
CA GLU A 59 -6.25 18.33 3.57
C GLU A 59 -5.75 16.88 3.68
N PHE A 60 -4.45 16.76 3.85
CA PHE A 60 -3.77 15.51 4.10
C PHE A 60 -2.50 15.76 4.89
N GLU A 61 -2.13 14.81 5.72
CA GLU A 61 -0.83 14.79 6.36
C GLU A 61 0.15 13.99 5.52
N LEU A 62 1.42 14.37 5.58
CA LEU A 62 2.53 13.60 5.03
C LEU A 62 3.46 13.17 6.16
N CYS A 63 4.06 12.00 6.02
CA CYS A 63 5.16 11.58 6.85
C CYS A 63 6.45 12.30 6.47
N GLN A 64 7.37 12.49 7.41
CA GLN A 64 8.68 13.11 7.13
C GLN A 64 9.54 12.28 6.17
N ASN A 65 9.45 10.94 6.24
CA ASN A 65 10.25 10.06 5.41
C ASN A 65 9.42 8.93 4.78
N PRO A 66 9.05 9.04 3.49
CA PRO A 66 8.23 8.06 2.80
C PRO A 66 8.91 6.69 2.59
N SER A 67 10.25 6.63 2.69
CA SER A 67 10.99 5.36 2.56
C SER A 67 10.86 4.44 3.77
N GLN A 68 10.36 4.94 4.90
CA GLN A 68 10.30 4.19 6.18
C GLN A 68 8.90 3.64 6.47
N VAL A 69 7.88 4.06 5.72
CA VAL A 69 6.46 3.73 5.91
C VAL A 69 5.83 3.37 4.57
N GLN A 70 5.48 2.10 4.37
CA GLN A 70 5.03 1.62 3.07
C GLN A 70 3.93 0.57 3.15
N THR A 71 2.84 0.93 3.81
CA THR A 71 1.62 0.11 3.85
C THR A 71 0.36 1.00 3.73
N GLY A 72 0.43 2.02 2.87
CA GLY A 72 -0.74 2.71 2.37
C GLY A 72 -1.00 2.27 0.94
N PHE A 73 -2.26 2.13 0.54
CA PHE A 73 -2.75 1.63 -0.77
C PHE A 73 -2.17 2.25 -2.05
N THR A 74 -1.21 3.18 -1.96
CA THR A 74 -0.41 3.64 -3.09
C THR A 74 0.87 2.80 -3.17
N THR A 75 0.86 1.75 -3.98
CA THR A 75 2.09 1.21 -4.59
C THR A 75 2.70 2.30 -5.46
N SER A 76 3.36 3.29 -4.85
CA SER A 76 4.25 4.20 -5.54
C SER A 76 5.66 3.93 -5.02
N LEU A 77 6.41 3.22 -5.86
CA LEU A 77 7.87 3.09 -5.92
C LEU A 77 8.61 2.04 -5.07
N GLY A 78 8.00 1.28 -4.14
CA GLY A 78 8.77 0.34 -3.30
C GLY A 78 8.79 -1.13 -3.70
N LEU A 79 7.76 -1.66 -4.37
CA LEU A 79 7.67 -3.09 -4.71
C LEU A 79 8.11 -3.41 -6.16
N HIS A 80 8.60 -2.42 -6.90
CA HIS A 80 8.98 -2.59 -8.32
C HIS A 80 10.47 -2.87 -8.55
N THR A 81 11.30 -3.01 -7.52
CA THR A 81 12.71 -3.39 -7.66
C THR A 81 12.98 -4.73 -6.98
N GLN A 82 12.59 -5.80 -7.65
CA GLN A 82 13.23 -7.11 -7.58
C GLN A 82 12.91 -7.86 -8.87
N ALA A 83 13.66 -7.48 -9.92
CA ALA A 83 13.98 -8.26 -11.11
C ALA A 83 15.37 -7.79 -11.57
#